data_AF-A0A7S4BAI5-F1
#
_entry.id   AF-A0A7S4BAI5-F1
#
_cell.length_a   1.000
_cell.length_b   1.000
_cell.length_c   1.000
_cell.angle_alpha   90.00
_cell.angle_beta   90.00
_cell.angle_gamma   90.00
#
_symmetry.space_group_name_H-M   'P 1'
#
loop_
_entity.id
_entity.type
_entity.pdbx_description
1 polymer ?
#
loop_
_entity_poly.entity_id
_entity_poly.type
_entity_poly.pdbx_seq_one_letter_code
_entity_poly.pdbx_strand_id
1 'polypeptide(L)'
;PSLPPSLPPLPPPSPAQQPGTPLVPAPSPSAPPSPQHPPPARPLRSSPTPPLPPLTPGAVTVFLVTLSTIVEGTVETFDQDAHKQLISNQTGVPTDDIVITNVSAASVLVDSYAQVSTNAQAQQVQNDLAGGCSTQTLGNCQEEPGVIEIAVPAPSPPPSPPSPPPSP
;
A
#
# COMPACT_ATOMS: atom_id res chain seq x y z
N PRO A 1 -22.87 -11.52 -82.44
CA PRO A 1 -22.84 -12.65 -81.48
C PRO A 1 -21.51 -12.61 -80.74
N SER A 2 -21.55 -12.43 -79.42
CA SER A 2 -20.41 -12.15 -78.55
C SER A 2 -19.56 -13.41 -78.32
N LEU A 3 -18.24 -13.28 -78.38
CA LEU A 3 -17.29 -14.33 -78.01
C LEU A 3 -16.98 -14.28 -76.49
N PRO A 4 -16.82 -15.44 -75.83
CA PRO A 4 -16.50 -15.53 -74.40
C PRO A 4 -15.01 -15.28 -74.09
N PRO A 5 -14.67 -14.91 -72.84
CA PRO A 5 -13.30 -14.63 -72.43
C PRO A 5 -12.48 -15.91 -72.12
N SER A 6 -11.18 -15.81 -72.40
CA SER A 6 -10.16 -16.86 -72.27
C SER A 6 -9.89 -17.29 -70.82
N LEU A 7 -9.75 -18.61 -70.61
CA LEU A 7 -9.28 -19.22 -69.36
C LEU A 7 -7.75 -19.11 -69.23
N PRO A 8 -7.20 -18.93 -68.01
CA PRO A 8 -5.77 -18.97 -67.76
C PRO A 8 -5.21 -20.41 -67.74
N PRO A 9 -3.90 -20.58 -68.00
CA PRO A 9 -3.26 -21.88 -68.19
C PRO A 9 -3.03 -22.67 -66.88
N LEU A 10 -3.10 -24.00 -67.01
CA LEU A 10 -2.83 -24.98 -65.95
C LEU A 10 -1.33 -25.06 -65.59
N PRO A 11 -0.99 -25.32 -64.32
CA PRO A 11 0.38 -25.57 -63.89
C PRO A 11 0.90 -26.97 -64.31
N PRO A 12 2.23 -27.16 -64.39
CA PRO A 12 2.85 -28.39 -64.85
C PRO A 12 2.86 -29.49 -63.76
N PRO A 13 3.05 -30.78 -64.14
CA PRO A 13 3.25 -31.87 -63.18
C PRO A 13 4.73 -32.12 -62.89
N SER A 14 5.11 -32.54 -61.67
CA SER A 14 6.34 -33.30 -61.32
C SER A 14 6.51 -33.49 -59.79
N PRO A 15 7.36 -34.43 -59.29
CA PRO A 15 7.78 -35.75 -59.80
C PRO A 15 7.56 -36.89 -58.76
N ALA A 16 7.77 -38.14 -59.19
CA ALA A 16 7.59 -39.37 -58.41
C ALA A 16 8.73 -39.66 -57.39
N GLN A 17 8.41 -40.57 -56.46
CA GLN A 17 9.08 -41.01 -55.22
C GLN A 17 10.59 -41.32 -55.26
N GLN A 18 11.25 -41.14 -54.11
CA GLN A 18 12.50 -41.82 -53.73
C GLN A 18 12.31 -42.55 -52.38
N PRO A 19 12.72 -43.84 -52.25
CA PRO A 19 12.62 -44.59 -51.00
C PRO A 19 13.90 -44.48 -50.16
N GLY A 20 13.74 -44.31 -48.84
CA GLY A 20 14.75 -44.64 -47.83
C GLY A 20 15.34 -43.45 -47.06
N THR A 21 14.89 -43.27 -45.82
CA THR A 21 15.72 -43.10 -44.61
C THR A 21 14.79 -42.98 -43.38
N PRO A 22 14.99 -43.74 -42.30
CA PRO A 22 14.30 -43.46 -41.05
C PRO A 22 14.83 -42.13 -40.49
N LEU A 23 14.00 -41.09 -40.52
CA LEU A 23 14.30 -39.82 -39.88
C LEU A 23 14.30 -40.05 -38.36
N VAL A 24 15.50 -39.98 -37.79
CA VAL A 24 15.74 -39.87 -36.35
C VAL A 24 14.87 -38.71 -35.83
N PRO A 25 14.12 -38.88 -34.73
CA PRO A 25 13.35 -37.78 -34.14
C PRO A 25 14.30 -36.63 -33.80
N ALA A 26 13.99 -35.42 -34.28
CA ALA A 26 14.68 -34.22 -33.84
C ALA A 26 14.59 -34.10 -32.31
N PRO A 27 15.67 -33.75 -31.60
CA PRO A 27 15.57 -33.47 -30.17
C PRO A 27 14.66 -32.26 -29.98
N SER A 28 13.65 -32.41 -29.12
CA SER A 28 12.78 -31.32 -28.70
C SER A 28 13.62 -30.12 -28.23
N PRO A 29 13.25 -28.88 -28.60
CA PRO A 29 13.87 -27.71 -27.99
C PRO A 29 13.62 -27.77 -26.49
N SER A 30 14.70 -27.69 -25.71
CA SER A 30 14.63 -27.60 -24.25
C SER A 30 13.66 -26.48 -23.85
N ALA A 31 12.70 -26.81 -22.97
CA ALA A 31 11.80 -25.83 -22.40
C ALA A 31 12.61 -24.67 -21.77
N PRO A 32 12.13 -23.42 -21.85
CA PRO A 32 12.76 -22.31 -21.15
C PRO A 32 12.86 -22.63 -19.65
N PRO A 33 13.92 -22.20 -18.96
CA PRO A 33 14.01 -22.39 -17.52
C PRO A 33 12.80 -21.72 -16.87
N SER A 34 12.10 -22.46 -16.00
CA SER A 34 11.02 -21.90 -15.20
C SER A 34 11.50 -20.65 -14.48
N PRO A 35 10.69 -19.56 -14.44
CA PRO A 35 11.05 -18.39 -13.64
C PRO A 35 11.28 -18.86 -12.20
N GLN A 36 12.48 -18.63 -11.70
CA GLN A 36 12.81 -18.93 -10.31
C GLN A 36 11.86 -18.11 -9.44
N HIS A 37 11.10 -18.80 -8.59
CA HIS A 37 10.26 -18.13 -7.61
C HIS A 37 11.19 -17.24 -6.75
N PRO A 38 10.84 -15.96 -6.52
CA PRO A 38 11.58 -15.15 -5.57
C PRO A 38 11.60 -15.89 -4.22
N PRO A 39 12.71 -15.85 -3.48
CA PRO A 39 12.76 -16.46 -2.16
C PRO A 39 11.61 -15.90 -1.30
N PRO A 40 11.02 -16.71 -0.40
CA PRO A 40 10.05 -16.20 0.56
C PRO A 40 10.69 -15.04 1.33
N ALA A 41 10.04 -13.89 1.33
CA ALA A 41 10.47 -12.73 2.10
C ALA A 41 10.64 -13.17 3.56
N ARG A 42 11.84 -12.92 4.13
CA ARG A 42 12.07 -13.18 5.55
C ARG A 42 11.12 -12.27 6.33
N PRO A 43 10.46 -12.75 7.41
CA PRO A 43 9.77 -11.85 8.31
C PRO A 43 10.82 -10.88 8.88
N LEU A 44 10.65 -9.59 8.58
CA LEU A 44 11.41 -8.53 9.21
C LEU A 44 11.12 -8.63 10.71
N ARG A 45 12.12 -9.02 11.51
CA ARG A 45 11.99 -9.03 12.96
C ARG A 45 11.76 -7.59 13.40
N SER A 46 10.57 -7.31 13.90
CA SER A 46 10.21 -6.03 14.52
C SER A 46 11.19 -5.78 15.66
N SER A 47 12.13 -4.85 15.46
CA SER A 47 13.03 -4.40 16.50
C SER A 47 12.20 -3.75 17.62
N PRO A 48 12.39 -4.12 18.90
CA PRO A 48 11.65 -3.50 19.99
C PRO A 48 11.97 -2.01 20.04
N THR A 49 10.93 -1.18 20.03
CA THR A 49 11.04 0.28 20.13
C THR A 49 11.74 0.65 21.44
N PRO A 50 12.75 1.55 21.42
CA PRO A 50 13.40 1.99 22.65
C PRO A 50 12.40 2.64 23.63
N PRO A 51 12.60 2.50 24.95
CA PRO A 51 11.71 3.11 25.94
C PRO A 51 11.74 4.64 25.80
N LEU A 52 10.56 5.27 25.79
CA LEU A 52 10.46 6.71 25.72
C LEU A 52 11.06 7.38 26.98
N PRO A 53 11.69 8.55 26.83
CA PRO A 53 12.15 9.33 27.96
C PRO A 53 10.98 9.70 28.90
N PRO A 54 11.22 9.84 30.21
CA PRO A 54 10.18 10.24 31.16
C PRO A 54 9.56 11.58 30.74
N LEU A 55 8.23 11.62 30.70
CA LEU A 55 7.47 12.81 30.34
C LEU A 55 7.78 13.97 31.30
N THR A 56 8.01 15.16 30.74
CA THR A 56 8.03 16.39 31.53
C THR A 56 6.70 16.60 32.24
N PRO A 57 6.67 17.20 33.44
CA PRO A 57 5.41 17.50 34.13
C PRO A 57 4.43 18.25 33.22
N GLY A 58 3.24 17.68 33.02
CA GLY A 58 2.19 18.23 32.16
C GLY A 58 2.23 17.77 30.69
N ALA A 59 3.24 17.00 30.28
CA ALA A 59 3.24 16.37 28.96
C ALA A 59 2.26 15.18 28.93
N VAL A 60 1.62 14.96 27.79
CA VAL A 60 0.67 13.86 27.57
C VAL A 60 1.22 12.88 26.55
N THR A 61 1.05 11.58 26.81
CA THR A 61 1.37 10.54 25.83
C THR A 61 0.20 10.38 24.86
N VAL A 62 0.48 10.42 23.56
CA VAL A 62 -0.49 10.03 22.52
C VAL A 62 0.13 8.95 21.64
N PHE A 63 -0.72 8.12 21.07
CA PHE A 63 -0.34 7.01 20.21
C PHE A 63 -0.82 7.31 18.79
N LEU A 64 0.07 7.17 17.82
CA LEU A 64 -0.22 7.28 16.40
C LEU A 64 -0.23 5.88 15.81
N VAL A 65 -1.34 5.49 15.19
CA VAL A 65 -1.44 4.24 14.43
C VAL A 65 -1.27 4.57 12.96
N THR A 66 -0.14 4.20 12.36
CA THR A 66 0.21 4.54 10.97
C THR A 66 -0.31 3.50 10.00
N LEU A 67 -0.75 3.95 8.83
CA LEU A 67 -1.29 3.14 7.74
C LEU A 67 -0.76 3.66 6.39
N SER A 68 -0.15 2.77 5.61
CA SER A 68 0.27 3.05 4.23
C SER A 68 -0.49 2.14 3.27
N THR A 69 -1.35 2.75 2.45
CA THR A 69 -2.23 2.04 1.51
C THR A 69 -2.03 2.49 0.08
N ILE A 70 -2.11 1.54 -0.85
CA ILE A 70 -2.19 1.80 -2.28
C ILE A 70 -3.66 1.73 -2.67
N VAL A 71 -4.19 2.87 -3.09
CA VAL A 71 -5.56 2.98 -3.61
C VAL A 71 -5.54 3.12 -5.13
N GLU A 72 -6.57 2.59 -5.79
CA GLU A 72 -6.73 2.73 -7.23
C GLU A 72 -7.16 4.16 -7.58
N GLY A 73 -6.53 4.74 -8.62
CA GLY A 73 -6.83 6.08 -9.10
C GLY A 73 -5.57 6.91 -9.39
N THR A 74 -5.74 8.21 -9.51
CA THR A 74 -4.64 9.19 -9.55
C THR A 74 -4.68 10.08 -8.31
N VAL A 75 -3.54 10.71 -7.99
CA VAL A 75 -3.44 11.68 -6.88
C VAL A 75 -4.46 12.80 -7.01
N GLU A 76 -4.75 13.25 -8.24
CA GLU A 76 -5.73 14.30 -8.53
C GLU A 76 -7.18 13.87 -8.26
N THR A 77 -7.47 12.57 -8.34
CA THR A 77 -8.81 12.00 -8.11
C THR A 77 -9.00 11.43 -6.71
N PHE A 78 -7.94 11.45 -5.89
CA PHE A 78 -7.98 10.86 -4.55
C PHE A 78 -8.81 11.74 -3.60
N ASP A 79 -9.90 11.16 -3.11
CA ASP A 79 -10.80 11.82 -2.16
C ASP A 79 -10.33 11.54 -0.73
N GLN A 80 -9.70 12.55 -0.13
CA GLN A 80 -9.15 12.46 1.22
C GLN A 80 -10.24 12.24 2.27
N ASP A 81 -11.38 12.90 2.14
CA ASP A 81 -12.49 12.79 3.09
C ASP A 81 -13.11 11.39 3.04
N ALA A 82 -13.35 10.85 1.85
CA ALA A 82 -13.83 9.49 1.67
C ALA A 82 -12.84 8.46 2.25
N HIS A 83 -11.53 8.65 2.06
CA HIS A 83 -10.53 7.76 2.64
C HIS A 83 -10.50 7.82 4.17
N LYS A 84 -10.57 9.03 4.76
CA LYS A 84 -10.71 9.20 6.21
C LYS A 84 -11.98 8.55 6.73
N GLN A 85 -13.10 8.66 6.02
CA GLN A 85 -14.37 8.01 6.38
C GLN A 85 -14.25 6.48 6.36
N LEU A 86 -13.52 5.91 5.39
CA LEU A 86 -13.26 4.46 5.35
C LEU A 86 -12.46 4.00 6.57
N ILE A 87 -11.39 4.71 6.91
CA ILE A 87 -10.59 4.43 8.10
C ILE A 87 -11.45 4.58 9.37
N SER A 88 -12.25 5.64 9.44
CA SER A 88 -13.15 5.91 10.57
C SER A 88 -14.17 4.81 10.77
N ASN A 89 -14.83 4.35 9.69
CA ASN A 89 -15.78 3.25 9.73
C ASN A 89 -15.13 1.93 10.16
N GLN A 90 -13.87 1.68 9.77
CA GLN A 90 -13.17 0.45 10.17
C GLN A 90 -12.69 0.47 11.62
N THR A 91 -12.26 1.62 12.12
CA THR A 91 -11.54 1.71 13.40
C THR A 91 -12.37 2.32 14.52
N GLY A 92 -13.50 2.95 14.19
CA GLY A 92 -14.29 3.76 15.12
C GLY A 92 -13.63 5.08 15.53
N VAL A 93 -12.44 5.41 15.00
CA VAL A 93 -11.76 6.68 15.26
C VAL A 93 -12.46 7.80 14.49
N PRO A 94 -12.79 8.95 15.10
CA PRO A 94 -13.41 10.05 14.38
C PRO A 94 -12.46 10.62 13.30
N THR A 95 -13.02 11.11 12.20
CA THR A 95 -12.25 11.61 11.05
C THR A 95 -11.33 12.80 11.37
N ASP A 96 -11.62 13.55 12.43
CA ASP A 96 -10.79 14.67 12.91
C ASP A 96 -9.43 14.18 13.44
N ASP A 97 -9.40 12.99 14.05
CA ASP A 97 -8.20 12.36 14.60
C ASP A 97 -7.42 11.54 13.57
N ILE A 98 -7.86 11.53 12.30
CA ILE A 98 -7.21 10.84 11.19
C ILE A 98 -6.53 11.87 10.28
N VAL A 99 -5.23 11.73 10.08
CA VAL A 99 -4.43 12.63 9.26
C VAL A 99 -3.81 11.88 8.10
N ILE A 100 -3.98 12.39 6.88
CA ILE A 100 -3.26 11.92 5.70
C ILE A 100 -1.99 12.78 5.59
N THR A 101 -0.83 12.14 5.62
CA THR A 101 0.47 12.83 5.61
C THR A 101 1.06 12.94 4.22
N ASN A 102 0.72 12.02 3.32
CA ASN A 102 1.28 11.99 1.97
C ASN A 102 0.36 11.25 0.98
N VAL A 103 0.37 11.71 -0.28
CA VAL A 103 -0.30 11.07 -1.42
C VAL A 103 0.65 11.12 -2.62
N SER A 104 1.12 9.97 -3.11
CA SER A 104 2.18 9.89 -4.13
C SER A 104 1.76 9.15 -5.41
N ALA A 105 2.36 9.50 -6.56
CA ALA A 105 1.85 9.18 -7.90
C ALA A 105 2.34 7.86 -8.55
N ALA A 106 2.83 6.87 -7.80
CA ALA A 106 3.38 5.62 -8.37
C ALA A 106 2.44 4.40 -8.24
N SER A 107 1.13 4.59 -8.46
CA SER A 107 0.03 3.98 -7.69
C SER A 107 -0.18 4.81 -6.42
N VAL A 108 -1.41 5.24 -6.15
CA VAL A 108 -1.70 6.28 -5.15
C VAL A 108 -1.37 5.74 -3.77
N LEU A 109 -0.13 5.95 -3.34
CA LEU A 109 0.34 5.59 -2.02
C LEU A 109 -0.13 6.69 -1.08
N VAL A 110 -0.95 6.30 -0.11
CA VAL A 110 -1.51 7.17 0.91
C VAL A 110 -0.92 6.77 2.24
N ASP A 111 -0.12 7.66 2.81
CA ASP A 111 0.36 7.54 4.18
C ASP A 111 -0.61 8.30 5.08
N SER A 112 -1.10 7.63 6.11
CA SER A 112 -2.04 8.20 7.07
C SER A 112 -1.75 7.72 8.49
N TYR A 113 -2.25 8.44 9.49
CA TYR A 113 -2.25 7.97 10.87
C TYR A 113 -3.53 8.33 11.60
N ALA A 114 -3.94 7.46 12.51
CA ALA A 114 -5.00 7.70 13.48
C ALA A 114 -4.37 8.04 14.85
N GLN A 115 -4.79 9.14 15.47
CA GLN A 115 -4.33 9.55 16.79
C GLN A 115 -5.29 9.02 17.88
N VAL A 116 -4.74 8.39 18.91
CA VAL A 116 -5.50 7.91 20.07
C VAL A 116 -4.75 8.15 21.38
N SER A 117 -5.47 8.26 22.49
CA SER A 117 -4.89 8.64 23.79
C SER A 117 -4.40 7.45 24.63
N THR A 118 -4.69 6.21 24.24
CA THR A 118 -4.35 5.01 25.04
C THR A 118 -3.73 3.90 24.21
N ASN A 119 -2.81 3.14 24.80
CA ASN A 119 -2.17 2.01 24.13
C ASN A 119 -3.17 0.90 23.76
N ALA A 120 -4.17 0.65 24.62
CA ALA A 120 -5.22 -0.33 24.34
C ALA A 120 -6.05 0.05 23.11
N GLN A 121 -6.41 1.33 22.96
CA GLN A 121 -7.07 1.81 21.74
C GLN A 121 -6.13 1.73 20.53
N ALA A 122 -4.85 2.07 20.68
CA ALA A 122 -3.89 1.98 19.59
C ALA A 122 -3.76 0.56 19.05
N GLN A 123 -3.71 -0.44 19.94
CA GLN A 123 -3.71 -1.86 19.54
C GLN A 123 -5.02 -2.29 18.88
N GLN A 124 -6.17 -1.83 19.40
CA GLN A 124 -7.45 -2.12 18.78
C GLN A 124 -7.53 -1.56 17.35
N VAL A 125 -7.20 -0.28 17.18
CA VAL A 125 -7.14 0.38 15.87
C VAL A 125 -6.14 -0.30 14.95
N GLN A 126 -4.97 -0.70 15.45
CA GLN A 126 -3.99 -1.46 14.67
C GLN A 126 -4.58 -2.78 14.15
N ASN A 127 -5.28 -3.53 15.01
CA ASN A 127 -5.91 -4.79 14.63
C ASN A 127 -7.03 -4.58 13.60
N ASP A 128 -7.85 -3.55 13.78
CA ASP A 128 -8.96 -3.23 12.87
C ASP A 128 -8.44 -2.78 11.49
N LEU A 129 -7.36 -1.98 11.47
CA LEU A 129 -6.65 -1.62 10.24
C LEU A 129 -6.02 -2.83 9.57
N ALA A 130 -5.37 -3.72 10.33
CA ALA A 130 -4.79 -4.95 9.78
C ALA A 130 -5.86 -5.89 9.19
N GLY A 131 -7.05 -5.94 9.81
CA GLY A 131 -8.22 -6.62 9.24
C GLY A 131 -8.72 -5.97 7.95
N GLY A 132 -8.77 -4.63 7.93
CA GLY A 132 -9.12 -3.85 6.74
C GLY A 132 -8.15 -4.05 5.57
N CYS A 133 -6.85 -4.15 5.86
CA CYS A 133 -5.80 -4.52 4.90
C CYS A 133 -5.97 -5.94 4.37
N SER A 134 -6.21 -6.91 5.25
CA SER A 134 -6.38 -8.32 4.89
C SER A 134 -7.59 -8.56 4.00
N THR A 135 -8.65 -7.76 4.19
CA THR A 135 -9.87 -7.78 3.39
C THR A 135 -9.82 -6.89 2.16
N GLN A 136 -8.73 -6.14 1.96
CA GLN A 136 -8.57 -5.11 0.93
C GLN A 136 -9.67 -4.02 0.94
N THR A 137 -10.41 -3.89 2.04
CA THR A 137 -11.48 -2.88 2.20
C THR A 137 -10.89 -1.46 2.26
N LEU A 138 -9.66 -1.33 2.77
CA LEU A 138 -8.90 -0.07 2.83
C LEU A 138 -7.96 0.12 1.61
N GLY A 139 -8.02 -0.78 0.63
CA GLY A 139 -7.05 -0.87 -0.46
C GLY A 139 -5.91 -1.84 -0.18
N ASN A 140 -4.86 -1.78 -0.99
CA ASN A 140 -3.68 -2.65 -0.87
C ASN A 140 -2.69 -2.05 0.12
N CYS A 141 -2.64 -2.56 1.35
CA CYS A 141 -1.66 -2.08 2.33
C CYS A 141 -0.24 -2.44 1.91
N GLN A 142 0.64 -1.44 1.87
CA GLN A 142 2.05 -1.62 1.52
C GLN A 142 2.83 -2.21 2.71
N GLU A 143 2.46 -1.81 3.92
CA GLU A 143 3.07 -2.22 5.19
C GLU A 143 1.99 -2.53 6.22
N GLU A 144 2.32 -3.37 7.21
CA GLU A 144 1.43 -3.62 8.33
C GLU A 144 1.25 -2.34 9.17
N PRO A 145 0.03 -2.05 9.67
CA PRO A 145 -0.19 -0.88 10.50
C PRO A 145 0.70 -0.89 11.74
N GLY A 146 1.32 0.24 12.03
CA GLY A 146 2.29 0.40 13.13
C GLY A 146 1.76 1.27 14.24
N VAL A 147 2.20 1.06 15.49
CA VAL A 147 1.89 1.95 16.62
C VAL A 147 3.14 2.70 17.04
N ILE A 148 3.06 4.03 17.04
CA ILE A 148 4.12 4.93 17.48
C ILE A 148 3.64 5.70 18.70
N GLU A 149 4.40 5.65 19.79
CA GLU A 149 4.13 6.47 20.97
C GLU A 149 4.88 7.81 20.84
N ILE A 150 4.19 8.92 21.10
CA ILE A 150 4.80 10.26 21.12
C ILE A 150 4.38 11.02 22.40
N ALA A 151 5.32 11.79 22.96
CA ALA A 151 5.06 12.69 24.08
C ALA A 151 4.78 14.10 23.55
N VAL A 152 3.59 14.63 23.87
CA VAL A 152 3.19 16.00 23.53
C VAL A 152 3.49 16.89 24.74
N PRO A 153 4.33 17.94 24.59
CA PRO A 153 4.66 18.83 25.69
C PRO A 153 3.44 19.64 26.16
N ALA A 154 3.42 19.99 27.45
CA ALA A 154 2.40 20.84 28.03
C ALA A 154 2.33 22.22 27.34
N PRO A 155 1.14 22.84 27.24
CA PRO A 155 1.05 24.26 26.90
C PRO A 155 1.87 25.09 27.90
N SER A 156 2.54 26.14 27.44
CA SER A 156 3.26 27.06 28.33
C SER A 156 2.29 27.69 29.34
N PRO A 157 2.68 27.85 30.62
CA PRO A 157 1.84 28.52 31.59
C PRO A 157 1.56 29.97 31.16
N PRO A 158 0.37 30.53 31.49
CA PRO A 158 0.08 31.92 31.20
C PRO A 158 1.10 32.86 31.89
N PRO A 159 1.37 34.04 31.33
CA PRO A 159 2.26 35.01 31.97
C PRO A 159 1.72 35.40 33.35
N SER A 160 2.62 35.50 34.34
CA SER A 160 2.26 35.93 35.69
C SER A 160 1.61 37.33 35.65
N PRO A 161 0.59 37.60 36.47
CA PRO A 161 0.03 38.94 36.58
C PRO A 161 1.09 39.94 37.09
N PRO A 162 0.97 41.23 36.73
CA PRO A 162 1.88 42.25 37.24
C PRO A 162 1.80 42.33 38.77
N SER A 163 2.96 42.50 39.41
CA SER A 163 3.03 42.67 40.86
C SER A 163 2.20 43.87 41.31
N PRO A 164 1.49 43.80 42.46
CA PRO A 164 0.79 44.95 43.01
C PRO A 164 1.79 46.07 43.34
N PRO A 165 1.38 47.35 43.23
CA PRO A 165 2.23 48.47 43.63
C PRO A 165 2.58 48.41 45.12
N PRO A 166 3.74 48.93 45.54
CA PRO A 166 4.09 49.02 46.96
C PRO A 166 3.09 49.91 47.70
N SER A 167 2.60 49.44 48.85
CA SER A 167 1.69 50.20 49.72
C SER A 167 2.39 51.44 50.33
N PRO A 168 1.66 52.56 50.51
CA PRO A 168 2.17 53.80 51.11
C PRO A 168 2.44 53.68 52.62
#